data_AF-H9VXH0-F1
#
_entry.id   AF-H9VXH0-F1
#
_cell.length_a   1.000
_cell.length_b   1.000
_cell.length_c   1.000
_cell.angle_alpha   90.00
_cell.angle_beta   90.00
_cell.angle_gamma   90.00
#
_symmetry.space_group_name_H-M   'P 1'
#
loop_
_entity.id
_entity.type
_entity.pdbx_description
1 polymer ?
#
loop_
_entity_poly.entity_id
_entity_poly.type
_entity_poly.pdbx_seq_one_letter_code
_entity_poly.pdbx_strand_id
1 'polypeptide(L)'
;FIKRDHVLREVIMWEFPLKAHSDLNSRWKEIGRMPESVCADFQRMSCSGWIECIGVGDYMCFRAHTRVDVVVYSHTRRSWEWLPKCPCTHPDCHNSRLRGLALEPRPDMEVS
;
A
#
# COMPACT_ATOMS: atom_id res chain seq x y z
N PHE A 1 -24.73 -19.11 -0.27
CA PHE A 1 -23.33 -18.67 -0.08
C PHE A 1 -23.29 -17.16 -0.16
N ILE A 2 -23.07 -16.46 0.96
CA ILE A 2 -22.92 -15.00 0.95
C ILE A 2 -21.48 -14.72 0.52
N LYS A 3 -21.29 -14.18 -0.69
CA LYS A 3 -20.01 -13.56 -1.05
C LYS A 3 -19.82 -12.38 -0.10
N ARG A 4 -18.82 -12.45 0.78
CA ARG A 4 -18.35 -11.25 1.47
C ARG A 4 -17.59 -10.44 0.43
N ASP A 5 -18.17 -9.35 -0.02
CA ASP A 5 -17.45 -8.39 -0.84
C ASP A 5 -16.38 -7.73 0.03
N HIS A 6 -15.12 -8.07 -0.22
CA HIS A 6 -13.99 -7.43 0.41
C HIS A 6 -13.83 -6.04 -0.23
N VAL A 7 -14.45 -5.05 0.39
CA VAL A 7 -14.39 -3.65 -0.04
C VAL A 7 -13.10 -3.03 0.48
N LEU A 8 -12.20 -2.64 -0.42
CA LEU A 8 -11.09 -1.76 -0.07
C LEU A 8 -11.68 -0.41 0.36
N ARG A 9 -11.46 -0.03 1.62
CA ARG A 9 -11.95 1.25 2.16
C ARG A 9 -10.89 2.32 2.12
N GLU A 10 -9.70 1.99 2.56
CA GLU A 10 -8.60 2.93 2.68
C GLU A 10 -7.26 2.23 2.53
N VAL A 11 -6.27 3.00 2.06
CA VAL A 11 -4.86 2.61 2.09
C VAL A 11 -4.12 3.74 2.80
N ILE A 12 -3.46 3.39 3.90
CA ILE A 12 -2.71 4.32 4.74
C ILE A 12 -1.28 3.84 4.84
N MET A 13 -0.35 4.76 4.59
CA MET A 13 1.08 4.55 4.73
C MET A 13 1.53 5.06 6.09
N TRP A 14 2.20 4.19 6.84
CA TRP A 14 2.78 4.49 8.13
C TRP A 14 4.30 4.30 8.08
N GLU A 15 5.03 5.14 8.80
CA GLU A 15 6.48 5.06 8.94
C GLU A 15 6.84 4.97 10.42
N PHE A 16 7.75 4.05 10.75
CA PHE A 16 8.33 3.94 12.08
C PHE A 16 9.72 4.59 12.08
N PRO A 17 9.98 5.60 12.93
CA PRO A 17 11.26 6.30 12.95
C PRO A 17 12.35 5.40 13.57
N LEU A 18 13.40 5.08 12.80
CA LEU A 18 14.51 4.22 13.26
C LEU A 18 15.51 4.91 14.21
N LYS A 19 15.38 6.22 14.49
CA LYS A 19 16.30 6.93 15.39
C LYS A 19 15.94 6.71 16.85
N ALA A 20 16.25 5.51 17.34
CA ALA A 20 16.37 5.19 18.75
C ALA A 20 17.79 5.55 19.24
N HIS A 21 18.03 6.83 19.50
CA HIS A 21 18.90 7.16 20.62
C HIS A 21 17.99 7.80 21.67
N SER A 22 17.63 6.98 22.67
CA SER A 22 16.96 7.28 23.93
C SER A 22 15.46 7.61 24.00
N ASP A 23 14.72 7.76 22.91
CA ASP A 23 13.28 8.06 23.03
C ASP A 23 12.42 6.78 23.13
N LEU A 24 12.05 6.43 24.37
CA LEU A 24 10.99 5.49 24.77
C LEU A 24 9.59 5.82 24.20
N ASN A 25 9.48 6.77 23.26
CA ASN A 25 8.24 7.32 22.74
C ASN A 25 8.17 7.27 21.20
N SER A 26 8.92 6.36 20.58
CA SER A 26 8.88 6.12 19.14
C SER A 26 7.50 5.58 18.75
N ARG A 27 6.71 6.40 18.07
CA ARG A 27 5.36 6.06 17.61
C ARG A 27 5.30 5.98 16.09
N TRP A 28 4.46 5.08 15.58
CA TRP A 28 4.10 5.05 14.16
C TRP A 28 3.53 6.40 13.73
N LYS A 29 3.98 6.90 12.58
CA LYS A 29 3.50 8.15 12.00
C LYS A 29 2.81 7.90 10.66
N GLU A 30 1.58 8.38 10.51
CA GLU A 30 0.90 8.41 9.21
C GLU A 30 1.67 9.37 8.29
N ILE A 31 2.12 8.88 7.14
CA ILE A 31 2.89 9.64 6.17
C ILE A 31 2.11 9.92 4.89
N GLY A 32 1.04 9.16 4.63
CA GLY A 32 0.18 9.40 3.49
C GLY A 32 -1.05 8.52 3.50
N ARG A 33 -2.18 9.10 3.10
CA ARG A 33 -3.47 8.41 2.94
C ARG A 33 -3.92 8.54 1.51
N MET A 34 -4.31 7.43 0.89
CA MET A 34 -4.81 7.43 -0.48
C MET A 34 -6.07 8.31 -0.55
N PRO A 35 -6.14 9.30 -1.47
CA PRO A 35 -7.33 10.12 -1.63
C PRO A 35 -8.55 9.25 -1.92
N GLU A 36 -9.71 9.61 -1.36
CA GLU A 36 -10.94 8.83 -1.50
C GLU A 36 -11.33 8.61 -2.97
N SER A 37 -11.14 9.62 -3.83
CA SER A 37 -11.37 9.50 -5.27
C SER A 37 -10.49 8.43 -5.92
N VAL A 38 -9.19 8.42 -5.58
CA VAL A 38 -8.24 7.42 -6.08
C VAL A 38 -8.59 6.03 -5.54
N CYS A 39 -8.97 5.93 -4.27
CA CYS A 39 -9.38 4.66 -3.65
C CYS A 39 -10.65 4.10 -4.33
N ALA A 40 -11.66 4.94 -4.57
CA ALA A 40 -12.88 4.55 -5.25
C ALA A 40 -12.63 4.10 -6.69
N ASP A 41 -11.78 4.81 -7.43
CA ASP A 41 -11.40 4.43 -8.79
C ASP A 41 -10.62 3.12 -8.82
N PHE A 42 -9.65 2.96 -7.91
CA PHE A 42 -8.88 1.74 -7.77
C PHE A 42 -9.77 0.53 -7.40
N GLN A 43 -10.72 0.72 -6.47
CA GLN A 43 -11.68 -0.31 -6.09
C GLN A 43 -12.56 -0.75 -7.26
N ARG A 44 -13.07 0.21 -8.07
CA ARG A 44 -13.86 -0.10 -9.26
C ARG A 44 -13.07 -0.95 -10.26
N MET A 45 -11.75 -0.75 -10.34
CA MET A 45 -10.88 -1.51 -11.24
C MET A 45 -10.46 -2.87 -10.69
N SER A 46 -10.38 -3.02 -9.36
CA SER A 46 -10.01 -4.26 -8.71
C SER A 46 -11.16 -5.27 -8.66
N CYS A 47 -11.85 -5.58 -9.76
CA CYS A 47 -13.10 -6.38 -9.83
C CYS A 47 -13.17 -7.65 -8.97
N SER A 48 -12.03 -8.23 -8.58
CA SER A 48 -11.94 -9.41 -7.71
C SER A 48 -11.72 -9.11 -6.22
N GLY A 49 -11.37 -7.87 -5.85
CA GLY A 49 -10.83 -7.47 -4.54
C GLY A 49 -9.34 -7.78 -4.36
N TRP A 50 -8.65 -8.19 -5.43
CA TRP A 50 -7.27 -8.69 -5.35
C TRP A 50 -6.30 -7.55 -5.64
N ILE A 51 -5.48 -7.23 -4.64
CA ILE A 51 -4.54 -6.12 -4.65
C ILE A 51 -3.14 -6.66 -4.38
N GLU A 52 -2.19 -6.24 -5.21
CA GLU A 52 -0.77 -6.51 -5.08
C GLU A 52 -0.06 -5.23 -4.63
N CYS A 53 0.83 -5.36 -3.65
CA CYS A 53 1.66 -4.28 -3.15
C CYS A 53 3.14 -4.58 -3.47
N ILE A 54 3.83 -3.64 -4.11
CA ILE A 54 5.21 -3.80 -4.55
C ILE A 54 6.02 -2.55 -4.19
N GLY A 55 7.09 -2.70 -3.42
CA GLY A 55 8.05 -1.63 -3.19
C GLY A 55 9.07 -1.54 -4.33
N VAL A 56 9.27 -0.34 -4.91
CA VAL A 56 10.23 -0.09 -6.00
C VAL A 56 10.89 1.28 -5.81
N GLY A 57 12.14 1.30 -5.32
CA GLY A 57 12.85 2.55 -5.05
C GLY A 57 12.07 3.44 -4.07
N ASP A 58 11.69 4.64 -4.51
CA ASP A 58 10.88 5.61 -3.73
C ASP A 58 9.38 5.27 -3.67
N TYR A 59 8.92 4.30 -4.45
CA TYR A 59 7.50 4.04 -4.66
C TYR A 59 7.00 2.81 -3.90
N MET A 60 5.83 2.97 -3.27
CA MET A 60 4.96 1.86 -2.90
C MET A 60 3.85 1.74 -3.93
N CYS A 61 3.84 0.66 -4.69
CA CYS A 61 2.96 0.44 -5.83
C CYS A 61 1.78 -0.46 -5.44
N PHE A 62 0.56 -0.08 -5.79
CA PHE A 62 -0.68 -0.81 -5.57
C PHE A 62 -1.32 -1.14 -6.90
N ARG A 63 -1.38 -2.44 -7.22
CA ARG A 63 -1.87 -2.95 -8.51
C ARG A 63 -3.08 -3.85 -8.29
N ALA A 64 -4.13 -3.61 -9.07
CA ALA A 64 -5.25 -4.54 -9.15
C ALA A 64 -4.88 -5.75 -10.03
N HIS A 65 -5.33 -6.95 -9.66
CA HIS A 65 -5.07 -8.15 -10.46
C HIS A 65 -5.53 -7.96 -11.92
N THR A 66 -4.71 -8.37 -12.89
CA THR A 66 -4.90 -8.22 -14.35
C THR A 66 -4.77 -6.81 -14.94
N ARG A 67 -4.50 -5.78 -14.12
CA ARG A 67 -4.34 -4.39 -14.57
C ARG A 67 -2.86 -4.02 -14.76
N VAL A 68 -2.59 -3.14 -15.73
CA VAL A 68 -1.25 -2.62 -16.02
C VAL A 68 -0.99 -1.28 -15.33
N ASP A 69 -2.03 -0.47 -15.22
CA ASP A 69 -2.08 0.77 -14.46
C ASP A 69 -1.94 0.49 -12.97
N VAL A 70 -1.24 1.39 -12.29
CA VAL A 70 -0.87 1.22 -10.88
C VAL A 70 -1.06 2.55 -10.16
N VAL A 71 -1.57 2.48 -8.94
CA VAL A 71 -1.48 3.62 -8.03
C VAL A 71 -0.16 3.53 -7.30
N VAL A 72 0.60 4.61 -7.26
CA VAL A 72 1.83 4.66 -6.46
C VAL A 72 1.74 5.72 -5.39
N TYR A 73 2.36 5.43 -4.26
CA TYR A 73 2.71 6.42 -3.26
C TYR A 73 4.21 6.71 -3.39
N SER A 74 4.57 7.97 -3.69
CA SER A 74 5.96 8.46 -3.64
C SER A 74 6.30 8.84 -2.21
N HIS A 75 7.31 8.18 -1.63
CA HIS A 75 7.76 8.50 -0.28
C HIS A 75 8.38 9.89 -0.20
N THR A 76 9.21 10.25 -1.19
CA THR A 76 9.88 11.55 -1.26
C THR A 76 8.88 12.70 -1.44
N ARG A 77 7.89 12.55 -2.32
CA ARG A 77 6.90 13.61 -2.61
C ARG A 77 5.70 13.60 -1.67
N ARG A 78 5.57 12.56 -0.83
CA ARG A 78 4.43 12.35 0.07
C ARG A 78 3.09 12.44 -0.66
N SER A 79 3.03 11.88 -1.86
CA SER A 79 1.90 12.05 -2.80
C SER A 79 1.48 10.74 -3.44
N TRP A 80 0.22 10.69 -3.84
CA TRP A 80 -0.38 9.60 -4.60
C TRP A 80 -0.50 9.99 -6.07
N GLU A 81 -0.12 9.10 -6.97
CA GLU A 81 -0.23 9.32 -8.41
C GLU A 81 -0.54 8.02 -9.15
N TRP A 82 -1.22 8.14 -10.29
CA TRP A 82 -1.43 7.04 -11.22
C TRP A 82 -0.26 6.96 -12.18
N LEU A 83 0.27 5.75 -12.37
CA LEU A 83 1.23 5.48 -13.44
C LEU A 83 0.62 4.50 -14.45
N PRO A 84 0.91 4.67 -15.75
CA PRO A 84 0.37 3.80 -16.80
C PRO A 84 0.94 2.37 -16.75
N LYS A 85 2.08 2.18 -16.07
CA LYS A 85 2.72 0.88 -15.88
C LYS A 85 3.47 0.84 -14.55
N CYS A 86 3.47 -0.31 -13.89
CA CYS A 86 4.30 -0.55 -12.71
C CYS A 86 5.81 -0.37 -13.04
N PRO A 87 6.56 0.42 -12.25
CA PRO A 87 7.99 0.65 -12.47
C PRO A 87 8.83 -0.59 -12.18
N CYS A 88 8.26 -1.63 -11.54
CA CYS A 88 8.94 -2.89 -11.38
C CYS A 88 9.10 -3.62 -12.72
N THR A 89 10.33 -3.81 -13.15
CA THR A 89 10.70 -4.53 -14.38
C THR A 89 11.10 -5.98 -14.10
N HIS A 90 11.17 -6.40 -12.84
CA HIS A 90 11.60 -7.74 -12.48
C HIS A 90 10.55 -8.77 -12.92
N PRO A 91 10.90 -9.84 -13.65
CA PRO A 91 9.94 -10.83 -14.11
C PRO A 91 9.10 -11.42 -12.98
N ASP A 92 9.73 -11.63 -11.82
CA ASP A 92 9.05 -12.19 -10.65
C ASP A 92 8.09 -11.22 -9.95
N CYS A 93 8.13 -9.91 -10.19
CA CYS A 93 7.14 -9.02 -9.56
C CYS A 93 5.77 -9.04 -10.25
N HIS A 94 5.68 -9.69 -11.41
CA HIS A 94 4.41 -10.07 -12.03
C HIS A 94 3.89 -11.41 -11.51
N ASN A 95 4.76 -12.23 -10.91
CA ASN A 95 4.44 -13.53 -10.32
C ASN A 95 4.44 -13.51 -8.79
N SER A 96 4.89 -12.42 -8.17
CA SER A 96 4.91 -12.23 -6.73
C SER A 96 3.48 -12.03 -6.29
N ARG A 97 2.82 -13.16 -6.01
CA ARG A 97 1.58 -13.22 -5.24
C ARG A 97 1.89 -12.85 -3.78
N LEU A 98 2.57 -11.72 -3.53
CA LEU A 98 2.71 -11.20 -2.19
C LEU A 98 1.30 -10.82 -1.74
N ARG A 99 0.65 -11.80 -1.13
CA ARG A 99 -0.68 -11.70 -0.55
C ARG A 99 -0.49 -10.76 0.62
N GLY A 100 -1.13 -9.60 0.58
CA GLY A 100 -0.91 -8.55 1.58
C GLY A 100 -0.77 -9.13 3.00
N LEU A 101 0.22 -8.65 3.74
CA LEU A 101 0.33 -8.98 5.15
C LEU A 101 -0.89 -8.35 5.83
N ALA A 102 -1.79 -9.18 6.37
CA ALA A 102 -2.82 -8.70 7.27
C ALA A 102 -2.11 -8.17 8.52
N LEU A 103 -1.87 -6.87 8.54
CA LEU A 103 -1.35 -6.16 9.69
C LEU A 103 -2.50 -5.35 10.27
N GLU A 104 -2.80 -5.58 11.54
CA GLU A 104 -3.65 -4.71 12.33
C GLU A 104 -2.72 -3.74 13.08
N PRO A 105 -2.36 -2.59 12.50
CA PRO A 105 -1.47 -1.65 13.18
C PRO A 105 -2.17 -1.14 14.43
N ARG A 106 -1.70 -1.58 15.60
CA ARG A 106 -2.13 -1.01 16.86
C ARG A 106 -1.19 0.14 17.21
N PRO A 107 -1.68 1.35 17.53
CA PRO A 107 -0.82 2.49 17.86
C PRO A 107 0.14 2.25 19.03
N ASP A 108 -0.18 1.27 19.89
CA ASP A 108 0.59 0.80 21.05
C ASP A 108 1.47 -0.43 20.74
N MET A 109 1.56 -0.85 19.48
CA MET A 109 2.39 -2.00 19.09
C MET A 109 3.88 -1.64 19.23
N GLU A 110 4.46 -2.01 20.36
CA GLU A 110 5.91 -2.04 20.57
C GLU A 110 6.52 -3.12 19.66
N VAL A 111 7.39 -2.71 18.75
CA VAL A 111 8.20 -3.65 17.95
C VAL A 111 9.43 -3.97 18.79
N SER A 112 9.40 -5.13 19.44
CA SER A 112 10.48 -5.68 20.28
C SER A 112 11.67 -6.16 19.46
#